data_AF-A0A7X7BUV7-F1
#
_entry.id   AF-A0A7X7BUV7-F1
#
_cell.length_a   1.000
_cell.length_b   1.000
_cell.length_c   1.000
_cell.angle_alpha   90.00
_cell.angle_beta   90.00
_cell.angle_gamma   90.00
#
_symmetry.space_group_name_H-M   'P 1'
#
loop_
_entity.id
_entity.type
_entity.pdbx_description
1 polymer ?
#
loop_
_entity_poly.entity_id
_entity_poly.type
_entity_poly.pdbx_seq_one_letter_code
_entity_poly.pdbx_strand_id
1 'polypeptide(L)'
;LNGLILVVDLPYLVNANVATRRVYAGILRARIQETISMLSSQMPIYVVLSKIDLLHGFEQLFKDTSREAREKLFGFTFSLKASKDSKEWLDEFNAQYAEFLEKLNEYLPKAMMDSHNQEDRVALYSFNRQLAGIQEILSQFLKEVLMSDKYSMQPLIRGVYFTSVYQQGVPKNLFLNESARRYKLMPFLTRAQNNLYSTPFFTYELFNRLILQEAGLAQDNVKEVERKRKRLTRMTIIGTTSALVLLGFVNYYYASNVRSLDRVKEKVELFSLLPEKTNTLDPTGQTMLYELNLIRDATLELGDFHKQTFVSELGLNQGKKVGKEVEATYLRLLNYGYLRHLIAGVAHELSLVERESDEQLELLRVFHMLTEQEARQSDIVKNYFEHYWQVMFPGEAHIQNNLMTHLDYALKYTDLGKLRMAGNEEAINVLSPYDKLVQLAQIDLRKIPMEQRIYRSFKHYGLAKFNTPLDLRNEVGPAFDIIFDQNDGKEMSTEIPAIFTKRGIDQYYTKQSDQVYEMALVDDWIIGQRDQKEYTSADLERFKTQIREQYGS
;
A
#
# COMPACT_ATOMS: atom_id res chain seq x y z
N LEU A 1 27.48 -28.10 7.26
CA LEU A 1 28.57 -29.03 6.93
C LEU A 1 29.81 -28.47 7.60
N ASN A 2 30.44 -29.22 8.48
CA ASN A 2 31.37 -28.67 9.48
C ASN A 2 32.83 -29.05 9.21
N GLY A 3 33.09 -29.96 8.26
CA GLY A 3 34.43 -30.40 7.87
C GLY A 3 34.38 -31.49 6.81
N LEU A 4 35.54 -31.81 6.24
CA LEU A 4 35.72 -32.87 5.24
C LEU A 4 36.78 -33.85 5.74
N ILE A 5 36.48 -35.15 5.64
CA ILE A 5 37.42 -36.22 6.00
C ILE A 5 37.94 -36.83 4.71
N LEU A 6 39.25 -36.74 4.50
CA LEU A 6 39.95 -37.32 3.37
C LEU A 6 40.55 -38.66 3.77
N VAL A 7 39.85 -39.76 3.47
CA VAL A 7 40.35 -41.11 3.74
C VAL A 7 41.24 -41.58 2.59
N VAL A 8 42.46 -41.96 2.91
CA VAL A 8 43.48 -42.42 1.95
C VAL A 8 43.95 -43.81 2.38
N ASP A 9 43.98 -44.74 1.43
CA ASP A 9 44.53 -46.08 1.65
C ASP A 9 46.07 -46.00 1.66
N LEU A 10 46.66 -46.21 2.85
CA LEU A 10 48.11 -46.08 3.03
C LEU A 10 48.90 -47.15 2.25
N PRO A 11 48.58 -48.45 2.36
CA PRO A 11 49.21 -49.49 1.53
C PRO A 11 49.13 -49.22 0.03
N TYR A 12 47.97 -48.75 -0.46
CA TYR A 12 47.83 -48.40 -1.88
C TYR A 12 48.75 -47.25 -2.27
N LEU A 13 48.77 -46.17 -1.46
CA LEU A 13 49.58 -44.99 -1.72
C LEU A 13 51.08 -45.32 -1.78
N VAL A 14 51.56 -46.16 -0.86
CA VAL A 14 53.00 -46.46 -0.76
C VAL A 14 53.46 -47.43 -1.85
N ASN A 15 52.61 -48.36 -2.29
CA ASN A 15 52.94 -49.27 -3.39
C ASN A 15 52.78 -48.65 -4.79
N ALA A 16 52.10 -47.50 -4.89
CA ALA A 16 51.86 -46.83 -6.16
C ALA A 16 53.15 -46.17 -6.70
N ASN A 17 53.34 -46.23 -8.02
CA ASN A 17 54.42 -45.49 -8.68
C ASN A 17 54.16 -43.97 -8.64
N VAL A 18 55.18 -43.17 -8.97
CA VAL A 18 55.10 -41.70 -8.89
C VAL A 18 54.00 -41.12 -9.79
N ALA A 19 53.78 -41.69 -10.99
CA ALA A 19 52.76 -41.22 -11.92
C ALA A 19 51.34 -41.49 -11.39
N THR A 20 51.09 -42.70 -10.89
CA THR A 20 49.81 -43.10 -10.28
C THR A 20 49.49 -42.26 -9.05
N ARG A 21 50.50 -41.96 -8.22
CA ARG A 21 50.33 -41.06 -7.05
C ARG A 21 49.90 -39.65 -7.45
N ARG A 22 50.53 -39.06 -8.48
CA ARG A 22 50.16 -37.74 -9.01
C ARG A 22 48.74 -37.69 -9.55
N VAL A 23 48.33 -38.70 -10.32
CA VAL A 23 46.96 -38.78 -10.84
C VAL A 23 45.96 -38.89 -9.70
N TYR A 24 46.24 -39.76 -8.72
CA TYR A 24 45.39 -39.92 -7.55
C TYR A 24 45.28 -38.62 -6.74
N ALA A 25 46.40 -37.92 -6.53
CA ALA A 25 46.41 -36.62 -5.86
C ALA A 25 45.57 -35.57 -6.60
N GLY A 26 45.69 -35.51 -7.93
CA GLY A 26 44.92 -34.61 -8.79
C GLY A 26 43.41 -34.83 -8.69
N ILE A 27 42.95 -36.10 -8.67
CA ILE A 27 41.53 -36.43 -8.51
C ILE A 27 40.99 -35.94 -7.16
N LEU A 28 41.71 -36.21 -6.06
CA LEU A 28 41.30 -35.79 -4.72
C LEU A 28 41.27 -34.26 -4.60
N ARG A 29 42.28 -33.58 -5.14
CA ARG A 29 42.35 -32.12 -5.19
C ARG A 29 41.14 -31.52 -5.91
N ALA A 30 40.79 -32.04 -7.09
CA ALA A 30 39.65 -31.56 -7.86
C ALA A 30 38.34 -31.69 -7.07
N ARG A 31 38.13 -32.81 -6.37
CA ARG A 31 36.92 -33.03 -5.54
C ARG A 31 36.86 -32.11 -4.32
N ILE A 32 38.00 -31.86 -3.67
CA ILE A 32 38.08 -30.90 -2.56
C ILE A 32 37.71 -29.50 -3.05
N GLN A 33 38.29 -29.07 -4.18
CA GLN A 33 38.02 -27.75 -4.77
C GLN A 33 36.56 -27.60 -5.20
N GLU A 34 35.99 -28.62 -5.86
CA GLU A 34 34.58 -28.64 -6.24
C GLU A 34 33.67 -28.44 -5.02
N THR A 35 33.92 -29.20 -3.94
CA THR A 35 33.14 -29.13 -2.70
C THR A 35 33.22 -27.75 -2.03
N ILE A 36 34.43 -27.19 -1.92
CA ILE A 36 34.65 -25.84 -1.35
C ILE A 36 33.97 -24.77 -2.22
N SER A 37 34.03 -24.90 -3.55
CA SER A 37 33.42 -23.94 -4.48
C SER A 37 31.88 -23.92 -4.39
N MET A 38 31.25 -25.10 -4.34
CA MET A 38 29.80 -25.24 -4.22
C MET A 38 29.30 -24.68 -2.89
N LEU A 39 30.01 -24.97 -1.79
CA LEU A 39 29.61 -24.53 -0.45
C LEU A 39 30.01 -23.08 -0.15
N SER A 40 30.97 -22.51 -0.88
CA SER A 40 31.48 -21.14 -0.71
C SER A 40 31.85 -20.82 0.75
N SER A 41 32.43 -21.81 1.43
CA SER A 41 32.80 -21.78 2.84
C SER A 41 34.18 -22.45 3.02
N GLN A 42 35.01 -21.85 3.87
CA GLN A 42 36.27 -22.46 4.30
C GLN A 42 35.97 -23.53 5.36
N MET A 43 36.38 -24.76 5.08
CA MET A 43 36.10 -25.92 5.95
C MET A 43 37.40 -26.62 6.38
N PRO A 44 37.41 -27.21 7.60
CA PRO A 44 38.50 -28.05 8.05
C PRO A 44 38.58 -29.35 7.25
N ILE A 45 39.79 -29.73 6.85
CA ILE A 45 40.10 -31.00 6.19
C ILE A 45 40.95 -31.86 7.14
N TYR A 46 40.48 -33.08 7.39
CA TYR A 46 41.16 -34.10 8.20
C TYR A 46 41.64 -35.22 7.28
N VAL A 47 42.95 -35.44 7.18
CA VAL A 47 43.48 -36.53 6.36
C VAL A 47 43.61 -37.78 7.22
N VAL A 48 43.01 -38.88 6.77
CA VAL A 48 43.00 -40.16 7.48
C VAL A 48 43.65 -41.22 6.61
N LEU A 49 44.86 -41.62 6.99
CA LEU A 49 45.63 -42.71 6.43
C LEU A 49 45.12 -44.03 7.03
N SER A 50 44.31 -44.74 6.25
CA SER A 50 43.69 -46.00 6.65
C SER A 50 44.59 -47.20 6.38
N LYS A 51 44.31 -48.30 7.08
CA LYS A 51 44.95 -49.62 6.89
C LYS A 51 46.44 -49.65 7.25
N ILE A 52 46.84 -48.92 8.29
CA ILE A 52 48.22 -48.97 8.79
C ILE A 52 48.64 -50.37 9.28
N ASP A 53 47.67 -51.20 9.65
CA ASP A 53 47.85 -52.60 10.06
C ASP A 53 48.44 -53.51 8.97
N LEU A 54 48.28 -53.14 7.70
CA LEU A 54 48.86 -53.87 6.58
C LEU A 54 50.35 -53.58 6.37
N LEU A 55 50.95 -52.70 7.17
CA LEU A 55 52.41 -52.58 7.24
C LEU A 55 52.97 -53.70 8.11
N HIS A 56 53.93 -54.45 7.55
CA HIS A 56 54.54 -55.56 8.26
C HIS A 56 55.22 -55.10 9.56
N GLY A 57 54.83 -55.70 10.69
CA GLY A 57 55.30 -55.38 12.03
C GLY A 57 54.37 -54.51 12.88
N PHE A 58 53.23 -54.06 12.33
CA PHE A 58 52.21 -53.33 13.09
C PHE A 58 51.65 -54.14 14.27
N GLU A 59 51.23 -55.38 14.03
CA GLU A 59 50.65 -56.24 15.07
C GLU A 59 51.66 -56.50 16.21
N GLN A 60 52.93 -56.68 15.87
CA GLN A 60 54.01 -56.90 16.85
C GLN A 60 54.23 -55.67 17.73
N LEU A 61 54.17 -54.46 17.18
CA LEU A 61 54.35 -53.23 17.94
C LEU A 61 53.16 -52.94 18.87
N PHE A 62 51.93 -53.23 18.43
CA PHE A 62 50.71 -52.88 19.16
C PHE A 62 50.05 -54.04 19.91
N LYS A 63 50.70 -55.21 19.96
CA LYS A 63 50.19 -56.45 20.58
C LYS A 63 49.74 -56.23 22.02
N ASP A 64 50.60 -55.60 22.83
CA ASP A 64 50.39 -55.38 24.27
C ASP A 64 49.79 -53.99 24.59
N THR A 65 49.26 -53.31 23.58
CA THR A 65 48.64 -51.99 23.76
C THR A 65 47.29 -52.12 24.47
N SER A 66 47.15 -51.43 25.60
CA SER A 66 45.90 -51.36 26.37
C SER A 66 44.76 -50.77 25.55
N ARG A 67 43.51 -51.09 25.90
CA ARG A 67 42.31 -50.55 25.22
C ARG A 67 42.34 -49.02 25.13
N GLU A 68 42.69 -48.34 26.23
CA GLU A 68 42.79 -46.88 26.28
C GLU A 68 43.82 -46.36 25.27
N ALA A 69 44.98 -47.01 25.15
CA ALA A 69 46.01 -46.60 24.21
C ALA A 69 45.63 -46.88 22.74
N ARG A 70 44.78 -47.88 22.47
CA ARG A 70 44.20 -48.11 21.14
C ARG A 70 43.18 -47.06 20.74
N GLU A 71 42.50 -46.45 21.71
CA GLU A 71 41.51 -45.40 21.46
C GLU A 71 42.19 -44.04 21.22
N LYS A 72 43.43 -43.86 21.69
CA LYS A 72 44.20 -42.61 21.58
C LYS A 72 44.43 -42.15 20.14
N LEU A 73 44.56 -40.85 19.96
CA LEU A 73 44.91 -40.26 18.68
C LEU A 73 46.32 -40.71 18.22
N PHE A 74 46.41 -41.23 17.01
CA PHE A 74 47.70 -41.56 16.37
C PHE A 74 47.86 -40.74 15.09
N GLY A 75 48.69 -39.71 15.15
CA GLY A 75 48.91 -38.78 14.03
C GLY A 75 49.34 -37.38 14.49
N PHE A 76 49.15 -36.43 13.59
CA PHE A 76 49.67 -35.06 13.68
C PHE A 76 48.52 -34.07 13.57
N THR A 77 48.39 -33.21 14.57
CA THR A 77 47.39 -32.14 14.61
C THR A 77 48.12 -30.81 14.53
N PHE A 78 47.82 -29.98 13.54
CA PHE A 78 48.57 -28.74 13.28
C PHE A 78 48.10 -27.60 14.17
N SER A 79 48.80 -26.47 14.18
CA SER A 79 48.28 -25.24 14.82
C SER A 79 47.25 -24.55 13.92
N LEU A 80 46.27 -23.85 14.49
CA LEU A 80 45.26 -23.11 13.69
C LEU A 80 45.87 -22.01 12.82
N LYS A 81 47.03 -21.46 13.23
CA LYS A 81 47.78 -20.47 12.46
C LYS A 81 48.40 -21.12 11.22
N ALA A 82 49.13 -22.23 11.40
CA ALA A 82 49.72 -22.97 10.30
C ALA A 82 48.67 -23.58 9.36
N SER A 83 47.51 -23.97 9.91
CA SER A 83 46.38 -24.54 9.15
C SER A 83 45.78 -23.57 8.11
N LYS A 84 46.00 -22.25 8.29
CA LYS A 84 45.47 -21.19 7.41
C LYS A 84 46.46 -20.77 6.31
N ASP A 85 47.75 -21.02 6.48
CA ASP A 85 48.76 -20.71 5.48
C ASP A 85 49.05 -21.95 4.64
N SER A 86 49.06 -21.82 3.32
CA SER A 86 49.36 -22.89 2.36
C SER A 86 50.68 -23.64 2.58
N LYS A 87 51.67 -23.05 3.27
CA LYS A 87 53.02 -23.63 3.42
C LYS A 87 53.35 -24.04 4.85
N GLU A 88 52.90 -23.29 5.86
CA GLU A 88 53.29 -23.53 7.26
C GLU A 88 52.84 -24.90 7.79
N TRP A 89 51.65 -25.41 7.41
CA TRP A 89 51.19 -26.74 7.85
C TRP A 89 52.07 -27.89 7.35
N LEU A 90 52.69 -27.76 6.17
CA LEU A 90 53.54 -28.80 5.60
C LEU A 90 54.89 -28.85 6.32
N ASP A 91 55.42 -27.68 6.69
CA ASP A 91 56.62 -27.58 7.50
C ASP A 91 56.36 -28.14 8.91
N GLU A 92 55.20 -27.84 9.50
CA GLU A 92 54.77 -28.41 10.80
C GLU A 92 54.61 -29.94 10.71
N PHE A 93 54.04 -30.46 9.62
CA PHE A 93 53.97 -31.91 9.37
C PHE A 93 55.35 -32.56 9.34
N ASN A 94 56.29 -32.01 8.57
CA ASN A 94 57.63 -32.58 8.44
C ASN A 94 58.37 -32.59 9.78
N ALA A 95 58.23 -31.52 10.58
CA ALA A 95 58.81 -31.44 11.92
C ALA A 95 58.20 -32.45 12.90
N GLN A 96 56.87 -32.50 13.00
CA GLN A 96 56.18 -33.45 13.89
C GLN A 96 56.43 -34.91 13.50
N TYR A 97 56.54 -35.21 12.20
CA TYR A 97 56.87 -36.56 11.73
C TYR A 97 58.30 -36.97 12.08
N ALA A 98 59.26 -36.05 11.97
CA ALA A 98 60.64 -36.31 12.36
C ALA A 98 60.76 -36.62 13.85
N GLU A 99 60.09 -35.84 14.71
CA GLU A 99 60.02 -36.08 16.16
C GLU A 99 59.35 -37.42 16.48
N PHE A 100 58.29 -37.78 15.74
CA PHE A 100 57.63 -39.08 15.88
C PHE A 100 58.58 -40.24 15.55
N LEU A 101 59.36 -40.14 14.47
CA LEU A 101 60.36 -41.15 14.13
C LEU A 101 61.47 -41.25 15.18
N GLU A 102 61.91 -40.14 15.74
CA GLU A 102 62.91 -40.12 16.81
C GLU A 102 62.42 -40.88 18.04
N LYS A 103 61.21 -40.56 18.53
CA LYS A 103 60.57 -41.28 19.64
C LYS A 103 60.37 -42.77 19.35
N LEU A 104 60.00 -43.11 18.12
CA LEU A 104 59.86 -44.51 17.70
C LEU A 104 61.22 -45.23 17.71
N ASN A 105 62.30 -44.57 17.30
CA ASN A 105 63.66 -45.10 17.35
C ASN A 105 64.18 -45.27 18.78
N GLU A 106 63.84 -44.38 19.70
CA GLU A 106 64.18 -44.51 21.12
C GLU A 106 63.44 -45.66 21.80
N TYR A 107 62.17 -45.89 21.42
CA TYR A 107 61.37 -46.99 21.95
C TYR A 107 61.79 -48.37 21.39
N LEU A 108 62.31 -48.40 20.16
CA LEU A 108 62.60 -49.64 19.44
C LEU A 108 63.55 -50.60 20.18
N PRO A 109 64.70 -50.18 20.76
CA PRO A 109 65.56 -51.07 21.53
C PRO A 109 64.84 -51.80 22.66
N LYS A 110 63.97 -51.09 23.39
CA LYS A 110 63.18 -51.67 24.48
C LYS A 110 62.19 -52.70 23.95
N ALA A 111 61.43 -52.35 22.92
CA ALA A 111 60.49 -53.27 22.29
C ALA A 111 61.19 -54.52 21.72
N MET A 112 62.40 -54.39 21.19
CA MET A 112 63.20 -55.53 20.71
C MET A 112 63.69 -56.42 21.86
N MET A 113 64.04 -55.85 23.03
CA MET A 113 64.43 -56.62 24.21
C MET A 113 63.26 -57.42 24.80
N ASP A 114 62.06 -56.82 24.82
CA ASP A 114 60.84 -57.44 25.33
C ASP A 114 60.30 -58.55 24.41
N SER A 115 60.76 -58.61 23.15
CA SER A 115 60.34 -59.62 22.17
C SER A 115 61.06 -60.97 22.30
N HIS A 116 60.29 -62.06 22.26
CA HIS A 116 60.76 -63.42 22.51
C HIS A 116 61.41 -64.09 21.29
N ASN A 117 60.98 -63.77 20.06
CA ASN A 117 61.40 -64.43 18.83
C ASN A 117 62.19 -63.50 17.90
N GLN A 118 63.14 -64.06 17.13
CA GLN A 118 63.92 -63.30 16.15
C GLN A 118 63.05 -62.70 15.05
N GLU A 119 62.00 -63.41 14.62
CA GLU A 119 61.04 -62.92 13.63
C GLU A 119 60.32 -61.65 14.09
N ASP A 120 59.94 -61.57 15.36
CA ASP A 120 59.28 -60.38 15.93
C ASP A 120 60.23 -59.18 15.96
N ARG A 121 61.52 -59.40 16.28
CA ARG A 121 62.56 -58.34 16.22
C ARG A 121 62.74 -57.80 14.81
N VAL A 122 62.77 -58.69 13.81
CA VAL A 122 62.86 -58.29 12.40
C VAL A 122 61.62 -57.52 11.96
N ALA A 123 60.42 -57.95 12.39
CA ALA A 123 59.17 -57.27 12.08
C ALA A 123 59.12 -55.86 12.70
N LEU A 124 59.50 -55.70 13.97
CA LEU A 124 59.57 -54.40 14.66
C LEU A 124 60.56 -53.43 14.00
N TYR A 125 61.78 -53.91 13.71
CA TYR A 125 62.78 -53.11 13.01
C TYR A 125 62.28 -52.69 11.63
N SER A 126 61.66 -53.63 10.91
CA SER A 126 61.14 -53.37 9.58
C SER A 126 59.97 -52.38 9.58
N PHE A 127 59.06 -52.46 10.54
CA PHE A 127 57.96 -51.51 10.69
C PHE A 127 58.47 -50.08 10.88
N ASN A 128 59.47 -49.89 11.74
CA ASN A 128 60.10 -48.58 11.95
C ASN A 128 60.73 -48.06 10.65
N ARG A 129 61.51 -48.89 9.94
CA ARG A 129 62.12 -48.49 8.65
C ARG A 129 61.09 -48.17 7.56
N GLN A 130 59.97 -48.89 7.54
CA GLN A 130 58.87 -48.58 6.64
C GLN A 130 58.26 -47.21 6.95
N LEU A 131 58.00 -46.88 8.21
CA LEU A 131 57.50 -45.56 8.60
C LEU A 131 58.50 -44.44 8.26
N ALA A 132 59.79 -44.67 8.42
CA ALA A 132 60.81 -43.71 8.00
C ALA A 132 60.78 -43.45 6.49
N GLY A 133 60.64 -44.51 5.67
CA GLY A 133 60.56 -44.38 4.20
C GLY A 133 59.25 -43.77 3.67
N ILE A 134 58.18 -43.83 4.45
CA ILE A 134 56.86 -43.31 4.06
C ILE A 134 56.78 -41.77 4.16
N GLN A 135 57.61 -41.14 4.99
CA GLN A 135 57.55 -39.68 5.25
C GLN A 135 57.59 -38.84 3.96
N GLU A 136 58.57 -39.10 3.10
CA GLU A 136 58.76 -38.33 1.86
C GLU A 136 57.58 -38.54 0.89
N ILE A 137 57.08 -39.78 0.81
CA ILE A 137 55.92 -40.15 0.00
C ILE A 137 54.67 -39.39 0.46
N LEU A 138 54.42 -39.35 1.77
CA LEU A 138 53.29 -38.62 2.36
C LEU A 138 53.44 -37.12 2.18
N SER A 139 54.63 -36.56 2.46
CA SER A 139 54.89 -35.13 2.33
C SER A 139 54.63 -34.63 0.91
N GLN A 140 55.14 -35.35 -0.09
CA GLN A 140 54.90 -35.00 -1.49
C GLN A 140 53.41 -35.17 -1.89
N PHE A 141 52.77 -36.28 -1.48
CA PHE A 141 51.37 -36.53 -1.80
C PHE A 141 50.43 -35.48 -1.18
N LEU A 142 50.61 -35.18 0.11
CA LEU A 142 49.83 -34.16 0.83
C LEU A 142 50.01 -32.79 0.17
N LYS A 143 51.24 -32.44 -0.21
CA LYS A 143 51.54 -31.22 -0.96
C LYS A 143 50.78 -31.17 -2.29
N GLU A 144 50.76 -32.26 -3.05
CA GLU A 144 50.05 -32.32 -4.34
C GLU A 144 48.51 -32.25 -4.19
N VAL A 145 47.94 -32.85 -3.13
CA VAL A 145 46.48 -32.84 -2.89
C VAL A 145 45.99 -31.50 -2.32
N LEU A 146 46.70 -30.96 -1.33
CA LEU A 146 46.19 -29.89 -0.47
C LEU A 146 46.72 -28.50 -0.85
N MET A 147 47.67 -28.39 -1.78
CA MET A 147 48.16 -27.09 -2.23
C MET A 147 47.06 -26.35 -3.01
N SER A 148 46.67 -25.21 -2.46
CA SER A 148 45.64 -24.33 -3.03
C SER A 148 46.23 -23.42 -4.11
N ASP A 149 45.40 -23.10 -5.11
CA ASP A 149 45.70 -22.07 -6.11
C ASP A 149 45.37 -20.69 -5.55
N LYS A 150 46.10 -19.63 -5.95
CA LYS A 150 45.93 -18.26 -5.40
C LYS A 150 44.51 -17.71 -5.54
N TYR A 151 43.75 -18.24 -6.50
CA TYR A 151 42.40 -17.79 -6.84
C TYR A 151 41.28 -18.65 -6.23
N SER A 152 41.63 -19.71 -5.50
CA SER A 152 40.66 -20.57 -4.80
C SER A 152 40.63 -20.23 -3.31
N MET A 153 39.44 -20.35 -2.70
CA MET A 153 39.31 -20.34 -1.25
C MET A 153 40.17 -21.49 -0.67
N GLN A 154 41.04 -21.17 0.29
CA GLN A 154 42.00 -22.14 0.83
C GLN A 154 41.31 -23.04 1.89
N PRO A 155 41.46 -24.37 1.82
CA PRO A 155 40.97 -25.24 2.89
C PRO A 155 41.74 -25.02 4.18
N LEU A 156 41.10 -25.28 5.33
CA LEU A 156 41.76 -25.27 6.63
C LEU A 156 42.32 -26.69 6.89
N ILE A 157 43.62 -26.89 6.84
CA ILE A 157 44.20 -28.24 6.94
C ILE A 157 44.46 -28.56 8.41
N ARG A 158 43.74 -29.54 8.97
CA ARG A 158 43.74 -29.74 10.42
C ARG A 158 44.80 -30.73 10.91
N GLY A 159 45.04 -31.79 10.16
CA GLY A 159 45.97 -32.82 10.56
C GLY A 159 45.95 -34.07 9.69
N VAL A 160 46.89 -34.97 9.99
CA VAL A 160 47.09 -36.25 9.30
C VAL A 160 47.10 -37.35 10.35
N TYR A 161 46.18 -38.32 10.22
CA TYR A 161 45.92 -39.34 11.23
C TYR A 161 46.01 -40.74 10.65
N PHE A 162 46.54 -41.67 11.41
CA PHE A 162 46.62 -43.08 11.03
C PHE A 162 45.51 -43.86 11.72
N THR A 163 44.82 -44.72 10.98
CA THR A 163 43.73 -45.54 11.51
C THR A 163 43.79 -46.96 10.99
N SER A 164 43.28 -47.89 11.80
CA SER A 164 43.03 -49.27 11.39
C SER A 164 41.66 -49.69 11.91
N VAL A 165 40.78 -50.13 11.02
CA VAL A 165 39.38 -50.46 11.36
C VAL A 165 39.09 -51.94 11.14
N TYR A 166 39.59 -52.50 10.03
CA TYR A 166 39.43 -53.90 9.64
C TYR A 166 40.79 -54.54 9.36
N GLN A 167 41.26 -55.40 10.26
CA GLN A 167 42.54 -56.12 10.08
C GLN A 167 42.34 -57.39 9.25
N GLN A 168 42.18 -57.21 7.93
CA GLN A 168 42.07 -58.29 6.95
C GLN A 168 43.02 -58.04 5.78
N GLY A 169 43.78 -59.06 5.39
CA GLY A 169 44.69 -58.99 4.23
C GLY A 169 46.07 -59.57 4.51
N VAL A 170 46.98 -59.44 3.55
CA VAL A 170 48.38 -59.87 3.69
C VAL A 170 49.25 -58.65 3.99
N PRO A 171 49.89 -58.56 5.18
CA PRO A 171 50.80 -57.47 5.48
C PRO A 171 51.96 -57.42 4.50
N LYS A 172 52.25 -56.22 4.00
CA LYS A 172 53.32 -55.99 3.04
C LYS A 172 54.51 -55.36 3.75
N ASN A 173 55.71 -55.85 3.44
CA ASN A 173 56.96 -55.29 3.93
C ASN A 173 57.63 -54.49 2.81
N LEU A 174 57.44 -53.18 2.83
CA LEU A 174 57.93 -52.30 1.75
C LEU A 174 59.45 -52.23 1.71
N PHE A 175 60.09 -52.20 2.89
CA PHE A 175 61.54 -52.11 3.01
C PHE A 175 62.22 -53.36 2.44
N LEU A 176 61.75 -54.55 2.83
CA LEU A 176 62.29 -55.81 2.31
C LEU A 176 61.96 -56.01 0.83
N ASN A 177 60.77 -55.61 0.37
CA ASN A 177 60.38 -55.74 -1.03
C ASN A 177 61.20 -54.82 -1.96
N GLU A 178 61.44 -53.56 -1.58
CA GLU A 178 62.28 -52.67 -2.38
C GLU A 178 63.75 -53.08 -2.34
N SER A 179 64.24 -53.58 -1.20
CA SER A 179 65.57 -54.18 -1.11
C SER A 179 65.68 -55.40 -2.02
N ALA A 180 64.71 -56.31 -1.96
CA ALA A 180 64.67 -57.50 -2.82
C ALA A 180 64.63 -57.13 -4.31
N ARG A 181 63.82 -56.12 -4.70
CA ARG A 181 63.77 -55.61 -6.08
C ARG A 181 65.11 -55.02 -6.52
N ARG A 182 65.75 -54.20 -5.68
CA ARG A 182 67.04 -53.56 -5.97
C ARG A 182 68.16 -54.58 -6.16
N TYR A 183 68.17 -55.64 -5.36
CA TYR A 183 69.18 -56.71 -5.38
C TYR A 183 68.76 -57.93 -6.22
N LYS A 184 67.62 -57.88 -6.93
CA LYS A 184 67.06 -58.99 -7.72
C LYS A 184 66.88 -60.31 -6.94
N LEU A 185 66.52 -60.21 -5.66
CA LEU A 185 66.22 -61.35 -4.80
C LEU A 185 64.73 -61.73 -4.90
N MET A 186 64.38 -62.96 -4.50
CA MET A 186 62.98 -63.37 -4.41
C MET A 186 62.23 -62.53 -3.36
N PRO A 187 60.97 -62.11 -3.62
CA PRO A 187 60.17 -61.34 -2.68
C PRO A 187 59.89 -62.11 -1.38
N PHE A 188 59.87 -61.40 -0.25
CA PHE A 188 59.53 -61.97 1.04
C PHE A 188 58.03 -62.28 1.11
N LEU A 189 57.66 -63.52 1.46
CA LEU A 189 56.27 -63.94 1.59
C LEU A 189 55.80 -63.81 3.04
N THR A 190 54.82 -62.94 3.28
CA THR A 190 54.15 -62.80 4.59
C THR A 190 52.89 -63.66 4.65
N ARG A 191 52.54 -64.17 5.83
CA ARG A 191 51.27 -64.88 6.07
C ARG A 191 50.09 -63.91 6.08
N ALA A 192 48.94 -64.33 5.56
CA ALA A 192 47.71 -63.56 5.63
C ALA A 192 47.24 -63.38 7.09
N GLN A 193 46.82 -62.17 7.46
CA GLN A 193 46.09 -61.90 8.69
C GLN A 193 44.65 -62.37 8.53
N ASN A 194 44.22 -63.32 9.37
CA ASN A 194 42.85 -63.81 9.46
C ASN A 194 42.38 -63.67 10.91
N ASN A 195 42.18 -62.44 11.37
CA ASN A 195 41.61 -62.17 12.68
C ASN A 195 40.08 -62.31 12.60
N LEU A 196 39.49 -63.26 13.34
CA LEU A 196 38.02 -63.45 13.40
C LEU A 196 37.27 -62.25 14.02
N TYR A 197 37.96 -61.46 14.84
CA TYR A 197 37.42 -60.27 15.49
C TYR A 197 38.33 -59.07 15.17
N SER A 198 37.76 -58.05 14.52
CA SER A 198 38.48 -56.81 14.23
C SER A 198 38.36 -55.85 15.40
N THR A 199 39.48 -55.32 15.89
CA THR A 199 39.50 -54.28 16.93
C THR A 199 39.93 -52.95 16.32
N PRO A 200 39.12 -51.88 16.38
CA PRO A 200 39.52 -50.60 15.81
C PRO A 200 40.68 -49.99 16.60
N PHE A 201 41.66 -49.46 15.87
CA PHE A 201 42.77 -48.67 16.41
C PHE A 201 42.65 -47.21 15.95
N PHE A 202 42.92 -46.31 16.88
CA PHE A 202 43.12 -44.87 16.71
C PHE A 202 41.95 -44.11 16.08
N THR A 203 40.75 -44.70 16.10
CA THR A 203 39.56 -44.12 15.45
C THR A 203 38.68 -43.36 16.46
N TYR A 204 38.64 -43.80 17.73
CA TYR A 204 37.71 -43.27 18.72
C TYR A 204 38.01 -41.81 19.09
N GLU A 205 39.22 -41.49 19.56
CA GLU A 205 39.55 -40.09 19.90
C GLU A 205 39.57 -39.18 18.67
N LEU A 206 39.97 -39.69 17.50
CA LEU A 206 39.95 -38.93 16.25
C LEU A 206 38.54 -38.39 15.94
N PHE A 207 37.52 -39.25 15.97
CA PHE A 207 36.16 -38.80 15.69
C PHE A 207 35.56 -38.04 16.88
N ASN A 208 35.58 -38.63 18.08
CA ASN A 208 34.82 -38.12 19.22
C ASN A 208 35.48 -36.93 19.94
N ARG A 209 36.82 -36.88 19.99
CA ARG A 209 37.55 -35.84 20.73
C ARG A 209 38.13 -34.76 19.84
N LEU A 210 38.37 -35.03 18.55
CA LEU A 210 38.91 -34.03 17.63
C LEU A 210 37.84 -33.55 16.63
N ILE A 211 37.41 -34.39 15.69
CA ILE A 211 36.56 -33.96 14.56
C ILE A 211 35.23 -33.37 15.04
N LEU A 212 34.55 -34.04 15.98
CA LEU A 212 33.25 -33.56 16.48
C LEU A 212 33.35 -32.32 17.38
N GLN A 213 34.44 -32.19 18.14
CA GLN A 213 34.67 -31.02 19.01
C GLN A 213 35.05 -29.77 18.22
N GLU A 214 35.55 -29.94 17.00
CA GLU A 214 35.95 -28.86 16.10
C GLU A 214 34.82 -28.38 15.15
N ALA A 215 33.57 -28.76 15.43
CA ALA A 215 32.41 -28.44 14.58
C ALA A 215 32.18 -26.93 14.34
N GLY A 216 32.80 -26.03 15.12
CA GLY A 216 32.68 -24.58 14.96
C GLY A 216 33.72 -23.91 14.03
N LEU A 217 34.65 -24.67 13.44
CA LEU A 217 35.74 -24.08 12.64
C LEU A 217 35.35 -23.73 11.19
N ALA A 218 34.24 -24.28 10.69
CA ALA A 218 33.74 -23.94 9.36
C ALA A 218 33.16 -22.52 9.35
N GLN A 219 33.61 -21.68 8.43
CA GLN A 219 33.10 -20.30 8.31
C GLN A 219 31.72 -20.28 7.63
N ASP A 220 30.94 -19.23 7.92
CA ASP A 220 29.68 -18.99 7.22
C ASP A 220 29.88 -18.87 5.71
N ASN A 221 28.84 -19.21 4.95
CA ASN A 221 28.84 -19.00 3.51
C ASN A 221 28.92 -17.50 3.21
N VAL A 222 30.08 -17.07 2.69
CA VAL A 222 30.41 -15.67 2.46
C VAL A 222 29.40 -15.00 1.52
N LYS A 223 28.91 -15.73 0.50
CA LYS A 223 27.92 -15.23 -0.46
C LYS A 223 26.58 -14.93 0.22
N GLU A 224 26.15 -15.79 1.13
CA GLU A 224 24.88 -15.62 1.85
C GLU A 224 24.95 -14.49 2.89
N VAL A 225 26.08 -14.34 3.58
CA VAL A 225 26.31 -13.20 4.49
C VAL A 225 26.26 -11.88 3.71
N GLU A 226 26.91 -11.81 2.55
CA GLU A 226 26.91 -10.59 1.72
C GLU A 226 25.52 -10.29 1.16
N ARG A 227 24.78 -11.31 0.71
CA ARG A 227 23.38 -11.19 0.26
C ARG A 227 22.47 -10.67 1.37
N LYS A 228 22.57 -11.22 2.58
CA LYS A 228 21.80 -10.77 3.75
C LYS A 228 22.13 -9.33 4.12
N ARG A 229 23.42 -8.95 4.12
CA ARG A 229 23.85 -7.56 4.37
C ARG A 229 23.29 -6.59 3.34
N LYS A 230 23.41 -6.90 2.04
CA LYS A 230 22.83 -6.08 0.95
C LYS A 230 21.30 -5.99 1.03
N ARG A 231 20.62 -7.06 1.45
CA ARG A 231 19.17 -7.05 1.68
C ARG A 231 18.81 -6.14 2.85
N LEU A 232 19.50 -6.27 3.99
CA LEU A 232 19.28 -5.44 5.17
C LEU A 232 19.49 -3.96 4.85
N THR A 233 20.59 -3.60 4.19
CA THR A 233 20.87 -2.21 3.79
C THR A 233 19.78 -1.64 2.88
N ARG A 234 19.27 -2.43 1.92
CA ARG A 234 18.14 -2.01 1.07
C ARG A 234 16.87 -1.80 1.89
N MET A 235 16.55 -2.71 2.80
CA MET A 235 15.37 -2.57 3.67
C MET A 235 15.46 -1.37 4.59
N THR A 236 16.65 -1.07 5.14
CA THR A 236 16.86 0.13 5.97
C THR A 236 16.71 1.40 5.16
N ILE A 237 17.25 1.46 3.93
CA ILE A 237 17.10 2.64 3.06
C ILE A 237 15.63 2.87 2.71
N ILE A 238 14.93 1.82 2.28
CA ILE A 238 13.49 1.91 1.95
C ILE A 238 12.69 2.34 3.17
N GLY A 239 12.98 1.78 4.35
CA GLY A 239 12.32 2.13 5.60
C GLY A 239 12.53 3.59 5.99
N THR A 240 13.77 4.09 5.95
CA THR A 240 14.07 5.49 6.30
C THR A 240 13.50 6.47 5.29
N THR A 241 13.60 6.20 3.98
CA THR A 241 12.99 7.05 2.95
C THR A 241 11.47 7.10 3.09
N SER A 242 10.82 5.96 3.32
CA SER A 242 9.36 5.91 3.51
C SER A 242 8.93 6.70 4.75
N ALA A 243 9.67 6.60 5.85
CA ALA A 243 9.41 7.38 7.05
C ALA A 243 9.55 8.88 6.83
N LEU A 244 10.58 9.33 6.10
CA LEU A 244 10.78 10.74 5.76
C LEU A 244 9.66 11.28 4.85
N VAL A 245 9.22 10.50 3.86
CA VAL A 245 8.09 10.86 3.01
C VAL A 245 6.81 11.01 3.83
N LEU A 246 6.54 10.07 4.74
CA LEU A 246 5.36 10.12 5.60
C LEU A 246 5.39 11.35 6.54
N LEU A 247 6.54 11.67 7.13
CA LEU A 247 6.71 12.88 7.94
C LEU A 247 6.52 14.16 7.12
N GLY A 248 7.07 14.21 5.90
CA GLY A 248 6.86 15.34 4.99
C GLY A 248 5.39 15.51 4.59
N PHE A 249 4.71 14.39 4.34
CA PHE A 249 3.28 14.36 4.04
C PHE A 249 2.45 14.92 5.20
N VAL A 250 2.64 14.41 6.42
CA VAL A 250 1.91 14.90 7.61
C VAL A 250 2.18 16.39 7.86
N ASN A 251 3.44 16.83 7.71
CA ASN A 251 3.80 18.24 7.88
C ASN A 251 3.10 19.14 6.85
N TYR A 252 3.07 18.73 5.58
CA TYR A 252 2.40 19.48 4.51
C TYR A 252 0.90 19.66 4.80
N TYR A 253 0.20 18.58 5.17
CA TYR A 253 -1.23 18.65 5.49
C TYR A 253 -1.50 19.47 6.75
N TYR A 254 -0.66 19.34 7.78
CA TYR A 254 -0.75 20.17 8.98
C TYR A 254 -0.60 21.66 8.64
N ALA A 255 0.42 22.04 7.88
CA ALA A 255 0.65 23.43 7.47
C ALA A 255 -0.50 23.96 6.60
N SER A 256 -1.06 23.15 5.71
CA SER A 256 -2.23 23.54 4.91
C SER A 256 -3.47 23.78 5.78
N ASN A 257 -3.73 22.90 6.75
CA ASN A 257 -4.85 23.02 7.67
C ASN A 257 -4.74 24.29 8.54
N VAL A 258 -3.56 24.58 9.09
CA VAL A 258 -3.32 25.82 9.87
C VAL A 258 -3.60 27.06 9.03
N ARG A 259 -3.05 27.15 7.81
CA ARG A 259 -3.30 28.31 6.93
C ARG A 259 -4.78 28.48 6.59
N SER A 260 -5.50 27.39 6.39
CA SER A 260 -6.94 27.42 6.09
C SER A 260 -7.72 27.98 7.29
N LEU A 261 -7.38 27.53 8.50
CA LEU A 261 -7.97 28.05 9.74
C LEU A 261 -7.63 29.53 9.98
N ASP A 262 -6.42 29.96 9.68
CA ASP A 262 -6.03 31.38 9.79
C ASP A 262 -6.87 32.26 8.86
N ARG A 263 -7.13 31.82 7.63
CA ARG A 263 -8.01 32.54 6.68
C ARG A 263 -9.47 32.56 7.12
N VAL A 264 -9.97 31.46 7.68
CA VAL A 264 -11.32 31.43 8.28
C VAL A 264 -11.38 32.44 9.42
N LYS A 265 -10.37 32.45 10.29
CA LYS A 265 -10.29 33.36 11.42
C LYS A 265 -10.28 34.82 10.96
N GLU A 266 -9.48 35.17 9.96
CA GLU A 266 -9.45 36.50 9.36
C GLU A 266 -10.84 36.94 8.85
N LYS A 267 -11.54 36.07 8.11
CA LYS A 267 -12.88 36.35 7.59
C LYS A 267 -13.92 36.51 8.70
N VAL A 268 -13.85 35.69 9.74
CA VAL A 268 -14.75 35.78 10.91
C VAL A 268 -14.46 37.04 11.73
N GLU A 269 -13.20 37.43 11.90
CA GLU A 269 -12.82 38.70 12.55
C GLU A 269 -13.35 39.89 11.77
N LEU A 270 -13.17 39.91 10.43
CA LEU A 270 -13.74 40.94 9.57
C LEU A 270 -15.27 41.01 9.70
N PHE A 271 -15.96 39.87 9.81
CA PHE A 271 -17.40 39.82 10.00
C PHE A 271 -17.81 40.40 11.35
N SER A 272 -17.08 40.07 12.42
CA SER A 272 -17.37 40.56 13.78
C SER A 272 -17.18 42.07 13.96
N LEU A 273 -16.40 42.70 13.08
CA LEU A 273 -16.17 44.15 13.07
C LEU A 273 -17.23 44.92 12.29
N LEU A 274 -18.12 44.24 11.57
CA LEU A 274 -19.17 44.91 10.82
C LEU A 274 -20.20 45.50 11.79
N PRO A 275 -20.61 46.76 11.58
CA PRO A 275 -21.66 47.35 12.40
C PRO A 275 -22.95 46.57 12.20
N GLU A 276 -23.70 46.36 13.29
CA GLU A 276 -25.04 45.81 13.21
C GLU A 276 -25.89 46.72 12.32
N LYS A 277 -26.29 46.23 11.15
CA LYS A 277 -27.07 47.04 10.21
C LYS A 277 -28.40 47.41 10.83
N THR A 278 -28.82 48.65 10.61
CA THR A 278 -30.17 49.10 10.95
C THR A 278 -31.19 48.18 10.29
N ASN A 279 -32.33 47.96 10.97
CA ASN A 279 -33.43 47.06 10.57
C ASN A 279 -34.15 47.48 9.26
N THR A 280 -33.51 48.27 8.40
CA THR A 280 -34.00 48.72 7.11
C THR A 280 -34.01 47.57 6.13
N LEU A 281 -35.22 47.13 5.75
CA LEU A 281 -35.42 46.09 4.75
C LEU A 281 -35.05 46.65 3.36
N ASP A 282 -34.12 45.96 2.72
CA ASP A 282 -33.76 46.12 1.31
C ASP A 282 -34.29 44.91 0.51
N PRO A 283 -35.43 45.03 -0.18
CA PRO A 283 -36.05 43.96 -0.97
C PRO A 283 -35.14 43.28 -2.01
N THR A 284 -34.04 43.93 -2.41
CA THR A 284 -33.10 43.36 -3.37
C THR A 284 -32.13 42.35 -2.76
N GLY A 285 -31.91 42.44 -1.44
CA GLY A 285 -30.90 41.67 -0.72
C GLY A 285 -29.45 42.08 -0.99
N GLN A 286 -29.21 43.11 -1.83
CA GLN A 286 -27.88 43.57 -2.22
C GLN A 286 -27.05 44.00 -1.01
N THR A 287 -27.69 44.69 -0.06
CA THR A 287 -27.02 45.16 1.16
C THR A 287 -26.38 44.02 1.97
N MET A 288 -26.90 42.80 1.91
CA MET A 288 -26.35 41.66 2.66
C MET A 288 -25.21 40.93 1.95
N LEU A 289 -24.93 41.24 0.68
CA LEU A 289 -23.97 40.49 -0.12
C LEU A 289 -22.58 40.45 0.48
N TYR A 290 -22.10 41.54 1.07
CA TYR A 290 -20.76 41.57 1.66
C TYR A 290 -20.65 40.57 2.83
N GLU A 291 -21.61 40.59 3.75
CA GLU A 291 -21.66 39.70 4.92
C GLU A 291 -21.83 38.23 4.52
N LEU A 292 -22.73 37.97 3.57
CA LEU A 292 -22.99 36.64 3.05
C LEU A 292 -21.79 36.06 2.31
N ASN A 293 -21.13 36.86 1.46
CA ASN A 293 -19.91 36.46 0.77
C ASN A 293 -18.79 36.16 1.77
N LEU A 294 -18.61 37.00 2.79
CA LEU A 294 -17.53 36.83 3.76
C LEU A 294 -17.63 35.49 4.52
N ILE A 295 -18.83 35.14 4.98
CA ILE A 295 -19.07 33.88 5.70
C ILE A 295 -19.11 32.68 4.74
N ARG A 296 -19.71 32.82 3.55
CA ARG A 296 -19.64 31.77 2.51
C ARG A 296 -18.18 31.48 2.13
N ASP A 297 -17.38 32.50 1.90
CA ASP A 297 -15.99 32.31 1.52
C ASP A 297 -15.18 31.72 2.68
N ALA A 298 -15.60 31.91 3.94
CA ALA A 298 -15.02 31.22 5.08
C ALA A 298 -15.37 29.72 5.10
N THR A 299 -16.57 29.31 4.70
CA THR A 299 -16.90 27.87 4.58
C THR A 299 -16.08 27.21 3.47
N LEU A 300 -15.79 27.92 2.38
CA LEU A 300 -15.00 27.41 1.26
C LEU A 300 -13.51 27.20 1.57
N GLU A 301 -12.91 27.96 2.49
CA GLU A 301 -11.50 27.77 2.89
C GLU A 301 -11.22 26.39 3.53
N LEU A 302 -12.25 25.78 4.12
CA LEU A 302 -12.13 24.47 4.78
C LEU A 302 -12.35 23.29 3.81
N GLY A 303 -12.64 23.58 2.54
CA GLY A 303 -13.05 22.58 1.54
C GLY A 303 -14.42 21.96 1.84
N ASP A 304 -14.76 20.89 1.12
CA ASP A 304 -16.00 20.14 1.35
C ASP A 304 -15.88 19.30 2.65
N PHE A 305 -16.11 19.93 3.79
CA PHE A 305 -16.07 19.27 5.10
C PHE A 305 -17.14 18.18 5.27
N HIS A 306 -18.09 18.06 4.34
CA HIS A 306 -19.03 16.94 4.30
C HIS A 306 -18.41 15.65 3.74
N LYS A 307 -17.33 15.76 2.95
CA LYS A 307 -16.65 14.63 2.30
C LYS A 307 -15.21 14.47 2.81
N GLN A 308 -15.06 14.00 4.04
CA GLN A 308 -13.74 13.73 4.60
C GLN A 308 -13.23 12.33 4.21
N THR A 309 -11.99 12.29 3.72
CA THR A 309 -11.24 11.04 3.48
C THR A 309 -10.26 10.82 4.64
N PHE A 310 -9.90 9.58 4.96
CA PHE A 310 -8.92 9.25 6.03
C PHE A 310 -7.62 10.09 5.93
N VAL A 311 -7.17 10.37 4.71
CA VAL A 311 -5.98 11.19 4.43
C VAL A 311 -6.13 12.64 4.94
N SER A 312 -7.35 13.19 4.91
CA SER A 312 -7.63 14.54 5.40
C SER A 312 -7.64 14.66 6.93
N GLU A 313 -7.66 13.55 7.68
CA GLU A 313 -7.66 13.52 9.14
C GLU A 313 -6.25 13.38 9.74
N LEU A 314 -5.27 12.91 8.95
CA LEU A 314 -3.89 12.68 9.39
C LEU A 314 -3.13 13.96 9.84
N GLY A 315 -3.70 15.14 9.61
CA GLY A 315 -3.12 16.46 9.92
C GLY A 315 -3.78 17.25 11.05
N LEU A 316 -4.46 16.59 12.00
CA LEU A 316 -5.21 17.26 13.10
C LEU A 316 -6.30 18.21 12.57
N ASN A 317 -7.07 17.74 11.60
CA ASN A 317 -8.09 18.54 10.92
C ASN A 317 -9.24 18.91 11.86
N GLN A 318 -9.39 20.21 12.15
CA GLN A 318 -10.52 20.76 12.91
C GLN A 318 -11.61 21.34 12.00
N GLY A 319 -11.45 21.25 10.68
CA GLY A 319 -12.36 21.81 9.69
C GLY A 319 -13.79 21.29 9.79
N LYS A 320 -14.03 20.08 10.32
CA LYS A 320 -15.39 19.60 10.59
C LYS A 320 -16.08 20.35 11.73
N LYS A 321 -15.35 20.69 12.79
CA LYS A 321 -15.91 21.43 13.94
C LYS A 321 -16.13 22.87 13.53
N VAL A 322 -15.08 23.51 13.01
CA VAL A 322 -15.13 24.92 12.59
C VAL A 322 -16.11 25.11 11.42
N GLY A 323 -16.07 24.24 10.41
CA GLY A 323 -16.93 24.33 9.24
C GLY A 323 -18.42 24.23 9.58
N LYS A 324 -18.80 23.37 10.53
CA LYS A 324 -20.19 23.30 11.02
C LYS A 324 -20.65 24.59 11.69
N GLU A 325 -19.81 25.21 12.50
CA GLU A 325 -20.16 26.47 13.18
C GLU A 325 -20.25 27.65 12.18
N VAL A 326 -19.32 27.71 11.22
CA VAL A 326 -19.35 28.73 10.17
C VAL A 326 -20.55 28.54 9.24
N GLU A 327 -20.87 27.29 8.86
CA GLU A 327 -22.07 26.99 8.06
C GLU A 327 -23.36 27.29 8.84
N ALA A 328 -23.43 26.96 10.13
CA ALA A 328 -24.58 27.32 10.96
C ALA A 328 -24.78 28.84 11.01
N THR A 329 -23.69 29.61 11.10
CA THR A 329 -23.72 31.08 11.03
C THR A 329 -24.20 31.56 9.65
N TYR A 330 -23.71 30.94 8.57
CA TYR A 330 -24.15 31.23 7.21
C TYR A 330 -25.65 30.98 7.01
N LEU A 331 -26.16 29.83 7.46
CA LEU A 331 -27.57 29.49 7.39
C LEU A 331 -28.43 30.45 8.22
N ARG A 332 -27.92 30.94 9.35
CA ARG A 332 -28.60 31.95 10.17
C ARG A 332 -28.71 33.28 9.43
N LEU A 333 -27.62 33.74 8.79
CA LEU A 333 -27.61 34.93 7.95
C LEU A 333 -28.56 34.80 6.76
N LEU A 334 -28.63 33.61 6.14
CA LEU A 334 -29.57 33.35 5.07
C LEU A 334 -31.02 33.39 5.56
N ASN A 335 -31.35 32.74 6.68
CA ASN A 335 -32.72 32.68 7.20
C ASN A 335 -33.25 34.04 7.67
N TYR A 336 -32.51 34.71 8.56
CA TYR A 336 -33.04 35.87 9.30
C TYR A 336 -32.54 37.20 8.76
N GLY A 337 -31.52 37.17 7.92
CA GLY A 337 -31.08 38.28 7.10
C GLY A 337 -31.65 38.16 5.69
N TYR A 338 -31.01 37.37 4.85
CA TYR A 338 -31.22 37.42 3.40
C TYR A 338 -32.65 37.09 2.97
N LEU A 339 -33.21 35.96 3.42
CA LEU A 339 -34.58 35.57 3.09
C LEU A 339 -35.59 36.54 3.69
N ARG A 340 -35.36 37.08 4.89
CA ARG A 340 -36.22 38.12 5.47
C ARG A 340 -36.38 39.33 4.54
N HIS A 341 -35.30 39.74 3.87
CA HIS A 341 -35.30 40.84 2.91
C HIS A 341 -36.10 40.49 1.64
N LEU A 342 -35.84 39.31 1.07
CA LEU A 342 -36.55 38.84 -0.14
C LEU A 342 -38.05 38.63 0.10
N ILE A 343 -38.39 38.02 1.24
CA ILE A 343 -39.79 37.80 1.67
C ILE A 343 -40.51 39.13 1.82
N ALA A 344 -39.86 40.15 2.41
CA ALA A 344 -40.43 41.49 2.52
C ALA A 344 -40.72 42.12 1.15
N GLY A 345 -39.82 41.94 0.18
CA GLY A 345 -40.02 42.40 -1.19
C GLY A 345 -41.21 41.74 -1.87
N VAL A 346 -41.25 40.40 -1.85
CA VAL A 346 -42.36 39.63 -2.45
C VAL A 346 -43.69 39.96 -1.77
N ALA A 347 -43.70 40.11 -0.44
CA ALA A 347 -44.90 40.51 0.31
C ALA A 347 -45.36 41.93 -0.03
N HIS A 348 -44.42 42.86 -0.28
CA HIS A 348 -44.77 44.20 -0.71
C HIS A 348 -45.45 44.19 -2.08
N GLU A 349 -44.88 43.51 -3.07
CA GLU A 349 -45.49 43.36 -4.39
C GLU A 349 -46.87 42.67 -4.32
N LEU A 350 -46.97 41.61 -3.51
CA LEU A 350 -48.24 40.89 -3.28
C LEU A 350 -49.32 41.79 -2.67
N SER A 351 -48.95 42.84 -1.95
CA SER A 351 -49.91 43.79 -1.37
C SER A 351 -50.43 44.83 -2.37
N LEU A 352 -49.72 45.04 -3.48
CA LEU A 352 -50.03 46.06 -4.49
C LEU A 352 -50.80 45.51 -5.70
N VAL A 353 -50.64 44.22 -5.98
CA VAL A 353 -51.22 43.54 -7.14
C VAL A 353 -52.75 43.46 -7.09
N GLU A 354 -53.38 43.42 -8.26
CA GLU A 354 -54.84 43.25 -8.38
C GLU A 354 -55.29 41.92 -7.76
N ARG A 355 -56.44 41.92 -7.09
CA ARG A 355 -57.01 40.71 -6.47
C ARG A 355 -57.51 39.75 -7.54
N GLU A 356 -57.37 38.45 -7.28
CA GLU A 356 -57.81 37.35 -8.18
C GLU A 356 -57.05 37.30 -9.53
N SER A 357 -55.94 38.05 -9.63
CA SER A 357 -55.05 38.09 -10.79
C SER A 357 -54.09 36.88 -10.86
N ASP A 358 -53.47 36.69 -12.02
CA ASP A 358 -52.43 35.66 -12.22
C ASP A 358 -51.18 36.03 -11.42
N GLU A 359 -50.85 37.32 -11.38
CA GLU A 359 -49.70 37.88 -10.66
C GLU A 359 -49.86 37.70 -9.14
N GLN A 360 -51.06 37.87 -8.58
CA GLN A 360 -51.32 37.59 -7.16
C GLN A 360 -51.06 36.13 -6.81
N LEU A 361 -51.48 35.22 -7.69
CA LEU A 361 -51.26 33.79 -7.52
C LEU A 361 -49.78 33.45 -7.58
N GLU A 362 -49.05 33.97 -8.58
CA GLU A 362 -47.59 33.79 -8.75
C GLU A 362 -46.79 34.29 -7.55
N LEU A 363 -47.02 35.52 -7.10
CA LEU A 363 -46.33 36.11 -5.95
C LEU A 363 -46.59 35.34 -4.66
N LEU A 364 -47.82 34.86 -4.44
CA LEU A 364 -48.13 33.99 -3.31
C LEU A 364 -47.37 32.65 -3.40
N ARG A 365 -47.19 32.09 -4.60
CA ARG A 365 -46.37 30.87 -4.78
C ARG A 365 -44.93 31.12 -4.40
N VAL A 366 -44.33 32.18 -4.95
CA VAL A 366 -42.94 32.54 -4.69
C VAL A 366 -42.73 32.77 -3.20
N PHE A 367 -43.67 33.46 -2.53
CA PHE A 367 -43.65 33.65 -1.08
C PHE A 367 -43.58 32.30 -0.33
N HIS A 368 -44.53 31.39 -0.58
CA HIS A 368 -44.56 30.11 0.11
C HIS A 368 -43.33 29.24 -0.21
N MET A 369 -42.87 29.22 -1.46
CA MET A 369 -41.71 28.45 -1.89
C MET A 369 -40.40 29.00 -1.32
N LEU A 370 -40.31 30.31 -1.04
CA LEU A 370 -39.20 30.89 -0.29
C LEU A 370 -39.21 30.46 1.18
N THR A 371 -40.38 30.36 1.80
CA THR A 371 -40.49 30.15 3.25
C THR A 371 -40.47 28.69 3.66
N GLU A 372 -40.98 27.78 2.82
CA GLU A 372 -41.22 26.38 3.18
C GLU A 372 -40.56 25.43 2.15
N GLN A 373 -40.00 24.31 2.62
CA GLN A 373 -39.27 23.38 1.75
C GLN A 373 -40.17 22.31 1.10
N GLU A 374 -41.26 21.91 1.75
CA GLU A 374 -42.03 20.70 1.40
C GLU A 374 -42.60 20.70 -0.02
N ALA A 375 -43.07 21.86 -0.52
CA ALA A 375 -43.60 22.03 -1.87
C ALA A 375 -42.71 22.95 -2.73
N ARG A 376 -41.45 23.14 -2.35
CA ARG A 376 -40.52 24.06 -3.00
C ARG A 376 -40.09 23.54 -4.37
N GLN A 377 -40.42 24.30 -5.39
CA GLN A 377 -39.89 24.15 -6.73
C GLN A 377 -38.90 25.28 -6.99
N SER A 378 -37.62 25.01 -6.75
CA SER A 378 -36.57 26.04 -6.72
C SER A 378 -36.45 26.84 -8.02
N ASP A 379 -36.73 26.23 -9.17
CA ASP A 379 -36.60 26.89 -10.47
C ASP A 379 -37.56 28.07 -10.62
N ILE A 380 -38.78 28.00 -10.05
CA ILE A 380 -39.74 29.11 -10.10
C ILE A 380 -39.20 30.31 -9.33
N VAL A 381 -38.73 30.07 -8.10
CA VAL A 381 -38.20 31.11 -7.24
C VAL A 381 -36.96 31.73 -7.89
N LYS A 382 -36.06 30.91 -8.44
CA LYS A 382 -34.87 31.37 -9.15
C LYS A 382 -35.24 32.21 -10.36
N ASN A 383 -36.16 31.76 -11.22
CA ASN A 383 -36.56 32.52 -12.41
C ASN A 383 -37.21 33.86 -12.05
N TYR A 384 -38.04 33.90 -11.00
CA TYR A 384 -38.60 35.15 -10.48
C TYR A 384 -37.50 36.12 -10.07
N PHE A 385 -36.54 35.69 -9.24
CA PHE A 385 -35.46 36.57 -8.78
C PHE A 385 -34.44 36.89 -9.86
N GLU A 386 -34.22 36.01 -10.83
CA GLU A 386 -33.39 36.28 -12.01
C GLU A 386 -33.96 37.46 -12.80
N HIS A 387 -35.27 37.44 -13.10
CA HIS A 387 -35.94 38.54 -13.77
C HIS A 387 -35.93 39.81 -12.91
N TYR A 388 -36.28 39.69 -11.62
CA TYR A 388 -36.30 40.81 -10.69
C TYR A 388 -34.93 41.50 -10.58
N TRP A 389 -33.85 40.73 -10.42
CA TRP A 389 -32.49 41.29 -10.34
C TRP A 389 -31.97 41.77 -11.69
N GLN A 390 -32.43 41.22 -12.81
CA GLN A 390 -32.10 41.74 -14.13
C GLN A 390 -32.68 43.16 -14.33
N VAL A 391 -33.88 43.42 -13.80
CA VAL A 391 -34.50 44.76 -13.81
C VAL A 391 -33.81 45.70 -12.82
N MET A 392 -33.51 45.23 -11.61
CA MET A 392 -32.92 46.07 -10.56
C MET A 392 -31.43 46.37 -10.77
N PHE A 393 -30.68 45.48 -11.41
CA PHE A 393 -29.23 45.57 -11.57
C PHE A 393 -28.79 45.31 -13.03
N PRO A 394 -29.25 46.12 -14.00
CA PRO A 394 -28.96 45.88 -15.41
C PRO A 394 -27.46 46.02 -15.70
N GLY A 395 -26.86 44.98 -16.26
CA GLY A 395 -25.42 44.96 -16.61
C GLY A 395 -24.48 44.62 -15.45
N GLU A 396 -24.99 44.42 -14.22
CA GLU A 396 -24.18 44.09 -13.04
C GLU A 396 -24.17 42.57 -12.75
N ALA A 397 -23.69 41.79 -13.72
CA ALA A 397 -23.72 40.32 -13.67
C ALA A 397 -23.08 39.74 -12.38
N HIS A 398 -22.05 40.38 -11.83
CA HIS A 398 -21.41 39.93 -10.59
C HIS A 398 -22.36 39.97 -9.38
N ILE A 399 -23.19 41.02 -9.26
CA ILE A 399 -24.15 41.15 -8.16
C ILE A 399 -25.29 40.14 -8.34
N GLN A 400 -25.83 40.03 -9.54
CA GLN A 400 -26.87 39.06 -9.88
C GLN A 400 -26.43 37.63 -9.56
N ASN A 401 -25.22 37.23 -9.98
CA ASN A 401 -24.69 35.89 -9.75
C ASN A 401 -24.46 35.59 -8.26
N ASN A 402 -23.98 36.55 -7.47
CA ASN A 402 -23.80 36.34 -6.03
C ASN A 402 -25.14 36.20 -5.30
N LEU A 403 -26.12 37.07 -5.62
CA LEU A 403 -27.47 36.96 -5.08
C LEU A 403 -28.08 35.58 -5.41
N MET A 404 -27.98 35.16 -6.67
CA MET A 404 -28.46 33.85 -7.11
C MET A 404 -27.74 32.69 -6.40
N THR A 405 -26.44 32.81 -6.17
CA THR A 405 -25.65 31.79 -5.44
C THR A 405 -26.15 31.63 -4.00
N HIS A 406 -26.42 32.73 -3.31
CA HIS A 406 -26.95 32.70 -1.94
C HIS A 406 -28.39 32.18 -1.90
N LEU A 407 -29.23 32.58 -2.86
CA LEU A 407 -30.60 32.10 -3.00
C LEU A 407 -30.63 30.59 -3.26
N ASP A 408 -29.83 30.08 -4.20
CA ASP A 408 -29.74 28.64 -4.49
C ASP A 408 -29.37 27.83 -3.25
N TYR A 409 -28.37 28.30 -2.51
CA TYR A 409 -27.96 27.65 -1.28
C TYR A 409 -29.05 27.72 -0.20
N ALA A 410 -29.70 28.87 -0.02
CA ALA A 410 -30.81 29.01 0.92
C ALA A 410 -31.96 28.04 0.58
N LEU A 411 -32.41 28.03 -0.68
CA LEU A 411 -33.48 27.15 -1.15
C LEU A 411 -33.18 25.65 -0.95
N LYS A 412 -31.91 25.27 -0.84
CA LYS A 412 -31.51 23.88 -0.59
C LYS A 412 -31.46 23.51 0.89
N TYR A 413 -31.06 24.44 1.76
CA TYR A 413 -30.67 24.13 3.14
C TYR A 413 -31.50 24.83 4.23
N THR A 414 -32.46 25.69 3.87
CA THR A 414 -33.31 26.41 4.83
C THR A 414 -34.80 26.08 4.72
N ASP A 415 -35.51 26.16 5.85
CA ASP A 415 -36.96 25.97 5.94
C ASP A 415 -37.52 26.79 7.11
N LEU A 416 -37.92 28.03 6.82
CA LEU A 416 -38.44 28.97 7.83
C LEU A 416 -39.80 28.52 8.37
N GLY A 417 -40.65 27.93 7.53
CA GLY A 417 -41.97 27.43 7.95
C GLY A 417 -41.85 26.27 8.94
N LYS A 418 -40.96 25.30 8.67
CA LYS A 418 -40.67 24.22 9.61
C LYS A 418 -40.06 24.72 10.92
N LEU A 419 -39.14 25.69 10.86
CA LEU A 419 -38.57 26.32 12.05
C LEU A 419 -39.65 27.03 12.89
N ARG A 420 -40.58 27.72 12.23
CA ARG A 420 -41.74 28.35 12.88
C ARG A 420 -42.63 27.31 13.56
N MET A 421 -42.96 26.21 12.89
CA MET A 421 -43.77 25.12 13.47
C MET A 421 -43.08 24.47 14.68
N ALA A 422 -41.75 24.42 14.68
CA ALA A 422 -40.95 23.96 15.80
C ALA A 422 -40.84 24.98 16.97
N GLY A 423 -41.49 26.14 16.86
CA GLY A 423 -41.51 27.17 17.90
C GLY A 423 -40.30 28.09 17.92
N ASN A 424 -39.52 28.18 16.83
CA ASN A 424 -38.38 29.08 16.76
C ASN A 424 -38.82 30.56 16.72
N GLU A 425 -38.42 31.35 17.71
CA GLU A 425 -38.83 32.76 17.84
C GLU A 425 -38.36 33.64 16.68
N GLU A 426 -37.13 33.45 16.19
CA GLU A 426 -36.58 34.24 15.06
C GLU A 426 -37.39 33.97 13.78
N ALA A 427 -37.73 32.71 13.49
CA ALA A 427 -38.56 32.35 12.34
C ALA A 427 -40.00 32.88 12.47
N ILE A 428 -40.57 32.85 13.67
CA ILE A 428 -41.90 33.45 13.95
C ILE A 428 -41.86 34.95 13.68
N ASN A 429 -40.81 35.65 14.14
CA ASN A 429 -40.68 37.10 13.94
C ASN A 429 -40.50 37.49 12.46
N VAL A 430 -39.87 36.64 11.65
CA VAL A 430 -39.74 36.87 10.21
C VAL A 430 -41.08 36.70 9.48
N LEU A 431 -41.87 35.68 9.82
CA LEU A 431 -43.06 35.31 9.04
C LEU A 431 -44.37 35.94 9.54
N SER A 432 -44.51 36.13 10.86
CA SER A 432 -45.76 36.63 11.47
C SER A 432 -46.28 37.97 10.94
N PRO A 433 -45.44 38.95 10.52
CA PRO A 433 -45.95 40.20 9.96
C PRO A 433 -46.79 40.01 8.69
N TYR A 434 -46.57 38.92 7.96
CA TYR A 434 -47.20 38.64 6.67
C TYR A 434 -48.41 37.71 6.76
N ASP A 435 -48.70 37.14 7.93
CA ASP A 435 -49.79 36.16 8.13
C ASP A 435 -51.13 36.67 7.60
N LYS A 436 -51.48 37.93 7.91
CA LYS A 436 -52.73 38.54 7.45
C LYS A 436 -52.77 38.71 5.93
N LEU A 437 -51.66 39.13 5.33
CA LEU A 437 -51.56 39.32 3.88
C LEU A 437 -51.72 37.99 3.15
N VAL A 438 -51.01 36.96 3.61
CA VAL A 438 -51.10 35.60 3.07
C VAL A 438 -52.51 35.06 3.19
N GLN A 439 -53.15 35.19 4.36
CA GLN A 439 -54.53 34.74 4.56
C GLN A 439 -55.52 35.46 3.62
N LEU A 440 -55.38 36.77 3.42
CA LEU A 440 -56.23 37.53 2.50
C LEU A 440 -56.03 37.09 1.05
N ALA A 441 -54.78 36.95 0.60
CA ALA A 441 -54.47 36.45 -0.74
C ALA A 441 -55.04 35.05 -0.97
N GLN A 442 -54.92 34.15 0.01
CA GLN A 442 -55.51 32.81 -0.04
C GLN A 442 -57.05 32.86 -0.10
N ILE A 443 -57.71 33.81 0.56
CA ILE A 443 -59.18 33.97 0.48
C ILE A 443 -59.60 34.46 -0.90
N ASP A 444 -58.88 35.42 -1.47
CA ASP A 444 -59.17 35.94 -2.82
C ASP A 444 -59.00 34.84 -3.87
N LEU A 445 -57.88 34.12 -3.85
CA LEU A 445 -57.59 33.07 -4.82
C LEU A 445 -58.49 31.83 -4.67
N ARG A 446 -59.10 31.61 -3.49
CA ARG A 446 -60.11 30.56 -3.29
C ARG A 446 -61.40 30.78 -4.07
N LYS A 447 -61.69 32.01 -4.50
CA LYS A 447 -62.86 32.32 -5.33
C LYS A 447 -62.70 31.81 -6.77
N ILE A 448 -61.46 31.65 -7.22
CA ILE A 448 -61.13 31.09 -8.53
C ILE A 448 -61.29 29.56 -8.44
N PRO A 449 -61.99 28.89 -9.38
CA PRO A 449 -62.05 27.44 -9.44
C PRO A 449 -60.65 26.82 -9.50
N MET A 450 -60.47 25.68 -8.83
CA MET A 450 -59.16 25.02 -8.72
C MET A 450 -58.58 24.71 -10.09
N GLU A 451 -59.40 24.27 -11.02
CA GLU A 451 -58.98 23.85 -12.35
C GLU A 451 -58.43 25.03 -13.17
N GLN A 452 -59.02 26.21 -12.98
CA GLN A 452 -58.51 27.44 -13.56
C GLN A 452 -57.18 27.88 -12.90
N ARG A 453 -57.02 27.70 -11.59
CA ARG A 453 -55.73 27.97 -10.92
C ARG A 453 -54.63 27.01 -11.36
N ILE A 454 -54.94 25.71 -11.46
CA ILE A 454 -54.00 24.69 -11.96
C ILE A 454 -53.62 25.03 -13.42
N TYR A 455 -54.58 25.42 -14.26
CA TYR A 455 -54.27 25.84 -15.63
C TYR A 455 -53.37 27.09 -15.67
N ARG A 456 -53.62 28.09 -14.81
CA ARG A 456 -52.72 29.25 -14.65
C ARG A 456 -51.31 28.80 -14.23
N SER A 457 -51.18 27.85 -13.30
CA SER A 457 -49.88 27.23 -12.95
C SER A 457 -49.22 26.58 -14.14
N PHE A 458 -49.99 25.76 -14.87
CA PHE A 458 -49.54 25.01 -16.02
C PHE A 458 -49.03 25.96 -17.11
N LYS A 459 -49.78 27.02 -17.42
CA LYS A 459 -49.35 28.05 -18.36
C LYS A 459 -48.06 28.73 -17.91
N HIS A 460 -47.99 29.15 -16.64
CA HIS A 460 -46.79 29.79 -16.08
C HIS A 460 -45.54 28.89 -16.19
N TYR A 461 -45.64 27.63 -15.77
CA TYR A 461 -44.52 26.67 -15.86
C TYR A 461 -44.08 26.40 -17.29
N GLY A 462 -45.04 26.33 -18.21
CA GLY A 462 -44.75 26.16 -19.62
C GLY A 462 -43.98 27.35 -20.18
N LEU A 463 -44.40 28.58 -19.87
CA LEU A 463 -43.74 29.80 -20.34
C LEU A 463 -42.33 29.95 -19.76
N ALA A 464 -42.12 29.60 -18.49
CA ALA A 464 -40.80 29.62 -17.87
C ALA A 464 -39.83 28.60 -18.49
N LYS A 465 -40.31 27.38 -18.76
CA LYS A 465 -39.48 26.29 -19.33
C LYS A 465 -39.24 26.44 -20.82
N PHE A 466 -40.19 27.02 -21.54
CA PHE A 466 -40.14 27.26 -22.99
C PHE A 466 -40.18 28.76 -23.27
N ASN A 467 -39.14 29.45 -22.80
CA ASN A 467 -39.01 30.91 -22.85
C ASN A 467 -38.73 31.48 -24.26
N THR A 468 -38.41 30.64 -25.24
CA THR A 468 -38.10 31.06 -26.61
C THR A 468 -39.36 30.95 -27.46
N PRO A 469 -40.05 32.06 -27.78
CA PRO A 469 -41.24 32.02 -28.61
C PRO A 469 -40.93 31.59 -30.04
N LEU A 470 -41.95 31.15 -30.76
CA LEU A 470 -41.90 30.92 -32.19
C LEU A 470 -42.16 32.25 -32.90
N ASP A 471 -41.15 32.78 -33.58
CA ASP A 471 -41.31 33.98 -34.39
C ASP A 471 -41.77 33.60 -35.81
N LEU A 472 -43.01 33.98 -36.15
CA LEU A 472 -43.61 33.74 -37.46
C LEU A 472 -42.77 34.33 -38.59
N ARG A 473 -42.07 35.44 -38.35
CA ARG A 473 -41.21 36.07 -39.35
C ARG A 473 -40.03 35.18 -39.70
N ASN A 474 -39.42 34.55 -38.69
CA ASN A 474 -38.30 33.62 -38.89
C ASN A 474 -38.73 32.33 -39.58
N GLU A 475 -39.94 31.82 -39.28
CA GLU A 475 -40.49 30.62 -39.93
C GLU A 475 -40.85 30.85 -41.40
N VAL A 476 -41.37 32.02 -41.77
CA VAL A 476 -41.71 32.39 -43.16
C VAL A 476 -40.46 32.82 -43.95
N GLY A 477 -39.47 33.40 -43.26
CA GLY A 477 -38.22 33.87 -43.86
C GLY A 477 -38.37 35.18 -44.65
N PRO A 478 -37.45 35.47 -45.59
CA PRO A 478 -37.36 36.79 -46.27
C PRO A 478 -38.62 37.25 -47.02
N ALA A 479 -39.57 36.34 -47.30
CA ALA A 479 -40.81 36.66 -47.98
C ALA A 479 -41.90 37.24 -47.04
N PHE A 480 -41.68 37.23 -45.72
CA PHE A 480 -42.68 37.69 -44.75
C PHE A 480 -43.11 39.15 -44.99
N ASP A 481 -42.12 40.04 -45.18
CA ASP A 481 -42.35 41.49 -45.39
C ASP A 481 -42.99 41.81 -46.75
N ILE A 482 -43.08 40.82 -47.66
CA ILE A 482 -43.74 40.95 -48.98
C ILE A 482 -45.23 40.59 -48.88
N ILE A 483 -45.58 39.69 -47.96
CA ILE A 483 -46.92 39.09 -47.86
C ILE A 483 -47.75 39.75 -46.75
N PHE A 484 -47.12 40.18 -45.66
CA PHE A 484 -47.79 40.78 -44.50
C PHE A 484 -47.48 42.28 -44.42
N ASP A 485 -48.53 43.10 -44.36
CA ASP A 485 -48.44 44.56 -44.20
C ASP A 485 -48.58 44.94 -42.71
N GLN A 486 -47.57 45.61 -42.13
CA GLN A 486 -47.57 46.05 -40.74
C GLN A 486 -48.17 47.47 -40.54
N ASN A 487 -48.78 48.06 -41.57
CA ASN A 487 -49.18 49.48 -41.59
C ASN A 487 -50.37 49.90 -40.70
N ASP A 488 -50.97 49.02 -39.90
CA ASP A 488 -52.18 49.38 -39.12
C ASP A 488 -51.90 50.09 -37.77
N GLY A 489 -50.67 50.57 -37.54
CA GLY A 489 -50.31 51.42 -36.39
C GLY A 489 -50.34 50.72 -35.02
N LYS A 490 -50.73 49.44 -34.97
CA LYS A 490 -50.55 48.53 -33.83
C LYS A 490 -49.42 47.58 -34.17
N GLU A 491 -48.34 47.60 -33.38
CA GLU A 491 -47.32 46.54 -33.43
C GLU A 491 -48.01 45.20 -33.10
N MET A 492 -48.38 44.42 -34.12
CA MET A 492 -48.76 43.03 -33.92
C MET A 492 -47.49 42.24 -33.66
N SER A 493 -47.39 41.66 -32.46
CA SER A 493 -46.33 40.70 -32.17
C SER A 493 -46.39 39.53 -33.16
N THR A 494 -45.27 39.24 -33.82
CA THR A 494 -45.10 38.05 -34.67
C THR A 494 -44.71 36.81 -33.86
N GLU A 495 -44.59 36.96 -32.54
CA GLU A 495 -44.15 35.92 -31.63
C GLU A 495 -45.34 35.16 -31.03
N ILE A 496 -45.34 33.83 -31.23
CA ILE A 496 -46.27 32.91 -30.58
C ILE A 496 -45.52 32.22 -29.42
N PRO A 497 -46.00 32.31 -28.18
CA PRO A 497 -45.39 31.59 -27.06
C PRO A 497 -45.26 30.09 -27.37
N ALA A 498 -44.09 29.53 -27.11
CA ALA A 498 -43.75 28.19 -27.58
C ALA A 498 -44.69 27.10 -27.07
N ILE A 499 -45.32 27.29 -25.91
CA ILE A 499 -46.32 26.36 -25.37
C ILE A 499 -47.49 26.16 -26.35
N PHE A 500 -47.98 27.21 -27.01
CA PHE A 500 -49.13 27.12 -27.91
C PHE A 500 -48.80 26.57 -29.30
N THR A 501 -47.55 26.18 -29.54
CA THR A 501 -47.11 25.58 -30.80
C THR A 501 -47.20 24.06 -30.76
N LYS A 502 -47.14 23.40 -31.93
CA LYS A 502 -47.04 21.92 -32.00
C LYS A 502 -45.88 21.39 -31.14
N ARG A 503 -44.73 22.09 -31.15
CA ARG A 503 -43.58 21.75 -30.31
C ARG A 503 -43.94 21.80 -28.82
N GLY A 504 -44.69 22.82 -28.39
CA GLY A 504 -45.19 22.93 -27.02
C GLY A 504 -46.15 21.79 -26.66
N ILE A 505 -47.06 21.41 -27.55
CA ILE A 505 -47.97 20.27 -27.31
C ILE A 505 -47.19 18.96 -27.13
N ASP A 506 -46.25 18.67 -28.03
CA ASP A 506 -45.51 17.41 -28.05
C ASP A 506 -44.48 17.33 -26.90
N GLN A 507 -43.81 18.45 -26.59
CA GLN A 507 -42.69 18.47 -25.65
C GLN A 507 -43.06 18.95 -24.24
N TYR A 508 -44.08 19.80 -24.10
CA TYR A 508 -44.55 20.30 -22.82
C TYR A 508 -45.87 19.64 -22.42
N TYR A 509 -46.94 19.87 -23.16
CA TYR A 509 -48.29 19.48 -22.73
C TYR A 509 -48.40 17.97 -22.47
N THR A 510 -47.98 17.14 -23.44
CA THR A 510 -48.08 15.69 -23.35
C THR A 510 -47.31 15.15 -22.13
N LYS A 511 -46.11 15.67 -21.85
CA LYS A 511 -45.28 15.22 -20.73
C LYS A 511 -45.76 15.75 -19.37
N GLN A 512 -46.21 17.00 -19.35
CA GLN A 512 -46.58 17.70 -18.11
C GLN A 512 -48.02 17.40 -17.69
N SER A 513 -48.89 16.98 -18.61
CA SER A 513 -50.28 16.61 -18.32
C SER A 513 -50.40 15.46 -17.31
N ASP A 514 -49.38 14.59 -17.21
CA ASP A 514 -49.32 13.54 -16.19
C ASP A 514 -48.88 14.05 -14.81
N GLN A 515 -48.28 15.23 -14.72
CA GLN A 515 -47.88 15.89 -13.47
C GLN A 515 -48.95 16.83 -12.91
N VAL A 516 -50.15 16.85 -13.49
CA VAL A 516 -51.28 17.66 -13.02
C VAL A 516 -51.63 17.35 -11.56
N TYR A 517 -51.46 16.10 -11.13
CA TYR A 517 -51.65 15.74 -9.71
C TYR A 517 -50.68 16.47 -8.78
N GLU A 518 -49.39 16.50 -9.11
CA GLU A 518 -48.39 17.19 -8.32
C GLU A 518 -48.67 18.70 -8.28
N MET A 519 -49.11 19.28 -9.41
CA MET A 519 -49.54 20.68 -9.45
C MET A 519 -50.75 20.96 -8.58
N ALA A 520 -51.72 20.04 -8.55
CA ALA A 520 -52.92 20.16 -7.71
C ALA A 520 -52.58 20.12 -6.21
N LEU A 521 -51.67 19.22 -5.81
CA LEU A 521 -51.18 19.15 -4.43
C LEU A 521 -50.42 20.41 -4.01
N VAL A 522 -49.59 20.95 -4.91
CA VAL A 522 -48.86 22.20 -4.66
C VAL A 522 -49.82 23.39 -4.60
N ASP A 523 -50.83 23.47 -5.48
CA ASP A 523 -51.84 24.54 -5.45
C ASP A 523 -52.64 24.53 -4.14
N ASP A 524 -53.15 23.37 -3.72
CA ASP A 524 -53.88 23.24 -2.45
C ASP A 524 -53.03 23.63 -1.24
N TRP A 525 -51.74 23.32 -1.28
CA TRP A 525 -50.82 23.73 -0.24
C TRP A 525 -50.64 25.26 -0.21
N ILE A 526 -50.43 25.90 -1.36
CA ILE A 526 -50.31 27.37 -1.48
C ILE A 526 -51.57 28.09 -0.98
N ILE A 527 -52.74 27.50 -1.25
CA ILE A 527 -54.05 28.07 -0.88
C ILE A 527 -54.45 27.72 0.57
N GLY A 528 -53.66 26.90 1.27
CA GLY A 528 -53.89 26.52 2.67
C GLY A 528 -55.04 25.50 2.87
N GLN A 529 -55.27 24.62 1.89
CA GLN A 529 -56.31 23.58 1.90
C GLN A 529 -55.78 22.14 1.94
N ARG A 530 -54.46 21.91 1.96
CA ARG A 530 -53.85 20.58 1.81
C ARG A 530 -54.37 19.50 2.79
N ASP A 531 -54.58 19.85 4.05
CA ASP A 531 -55.04 18.88 5.07
C ASP A 531 -56.51 18.47 4.91
N GLN A 532 -57.22 19.02 3.90
CA GLN A 532 -58.66 18.85 3.74
C GLN A 532 -59.05 17.93 2.56
N LYS A 533 -58.11 17.49 1.71
CA LYS A 533 -58.46 16.79 0.46
C LYS A 533 -57.48 15.68 0.07
N GLU A 534 -58.02 14.50 -0.20
CA GLU A 534 -57.37 13.42 -0.94
C GLU A 534 -58.03 13.29 -2.32
N TYR A 535 -57.23 13.22 -3.38
CA TYR A 535 -57.74 13.15 -4.76
C TYR A 535 -57.87 11.71 -5.23
N THR A 536 -59.02 11.38 -5.84
CA THR A 536 -59.20 10.11 -6.51
C THR A 536 -58.64 10.15 -7.93
N SER A 537 -58.44 8.98 -8.55
CA SER A 537 -58.06 8.90 -9.96
C SER A 537 -59.09 9.53 -10.91
N ALA A 538 -60.37 9.55 -10.53
CA ALA A 538 -61.42 10.20 -11.31
C ALA A 538 -61.31 11.74 -11.28
N ASP A 539 -60.93 12.31 -10.14
CA ASP A 539 -60.69 13.76 -10.02
C ASP A 539 -59.51 14.20 -10.90
N LEU A 540 -58.46 13.37 -10.97
CA LEU A 540 -57.31 13.62 -11.83
C LEU A 540 -57.65 13.62 -13.31
N GLU A 541 -58.42 12.65 -13.79
CA GLU A 541 -58.85 12.61 -15.19
C GLU A 541 -59.78 13.78 -15.53
N ARG A 542 -60.61 14.21 -14.59
CA ARG A 542 -61.42 15.43 -14.74
C ARG A 542 -60.53 16.67 -14.87
N PHE A 543 -59.51 16.82 -14.03
CA PHE A 543 -58.57 17.95 -14.13
C PHE A 543 -57.80 17.95 -15.44
N LYS A 544 -57.28 16.80 -15.87
CA LYS A 544 -56.61 16.67 -17.19
C LYS A 544 -57.52 17.09 -18.33
N THR A 545 -58.79 16.69 -18.29
CA THR A 545 -59.78 17.04 -19.31
C THR A 545 -60.04 18.54 -19.36
N GLN A 546 -60.24 19.19 -18.21
CA GLN A 546 -60.49 20.64 -18.16
C GLN A 546 -59.26 21.47 -18.55
N ILE A 547 -58.06 21.05 -18.17
CA ILE A 547 -56.81 21.68 -18.61
C ILE A 547 -56.66 21.54 -20.12
N ARG A 548 -57.01 20.37 -20.70
CA ARG A 548 -57.01 20.19 -22.16
C ARG A 548 -57.95 21.16 -22.87
N GLU A 549 -59.15 21.32 -22.34
CA GLU A 549 -60.16 22.23 -22.89
C GLU A 549 -59.68 23.68 -22.82
N GLN A 550 -59.13 24.12 -21.68
CA GLN A 550 -58.59 25.48 -21.52
C GLN A 550 -57.30 25.73 -22.31
N TYR A 551 -56.49 24.69 -22.55
CA TYR A 551 -55.27 24.80 -23.36
C TYR A 551 -55.57 24.89 -24.86
N GLY A 552 -56.68 24.28 -25.30
CA GLY A 552 -57.11 24.29 -26.70
C GLY A 552 -58.01 25.46 -27.08
N SER A 553 -58.60 26.15 -26.09
CA SER A 553 -59.37 27.40 -26.26
C SER A 553 -58.46 28.61 -26.33
#